data_AF-A0A4S3TP75-F1
#
_entry.id   AF-A0A4S3TP75-F1
#
_cell.length_a   1.000
_cell.length_b   1.000
_cell.length_c   1.000
_cell.angle_alpha   90.00
_cell.angle_beta   90.00
_cell.angle_gamma   90.00
#
_symmetry.space_group_name_H-M   'P 1'
#
loop_
_entity.id
_entity.type
_entity.pdbx_description
1 polymer ?
#
loop_
_entity_poly.entity_id
_entity_poly.type
_entity_poly.pdbx_seq_one_letter_code
_entity_poly.pdbx_strand_id
1 'polypeptide(L)'
;MATLTEYEGASIEARIARSIPEADPDDPFVFLMGPYRLLDPSYLYPDDSHPLPYDPLAPRDGGAAPDAIEATLRTICDRVSEATGVTAFIATDVDIPTRREAERENLAESGMAVIDQSVAFAKASVGSAFVFTKAGLTTGAGAEAGAIPEYFRLRAGKNRRRDPRTFCIFAEASQRKSGTGSVYEPRFSSASIDEMDDAYDLRFRYFVDRGELAERLIDFVEAYVIPLVGR
;
A
#
# COMPACT_ATOMS: atom_id res chain seq x y z
N MET A 1 -17.69 11.08 -14.22
CA MET A 1 -16.45 10.54 -13.64
C MET A 1 -15.63 9.97 -14.77
N ALA A 2 -14.39 10.42 -14.95
CA ALA A 2 -13.49 9.78 -15.91
C ALA A 2 -13.41 8.28 -15.60
N THR A 3 -13.44 7.44 -16.62
CA THR A 3 -13.23 6.01 -16.46
C THR A 3 -11.77 5.80 -16.07
N LEU A 4 -11.51 5.61 -14.77
CA LEU A 4 -10.19 5.29 -14.18
C LEU A 4 -9.71 3.87 -14.57
N THR A 5 -9.90 3.51 -15.84
CA THR A 5 -9.54 2.24 -16.44
C THR A 5 -8.51 2.42 -17.54
N GLU A 6 -8.27 3.65 -17.99
CA GLU A 6 -7.36 3.97 -19.07
C GLU A 6 -6.51 5.21 -18.74
N TYR A 7 -5.30 5.24 -19.28
CA TYR A 7 -4.40 6.39 -19.27
C TYR A 7 -3.78 6.54 -20.66
N GLU A 8 -3.99 7.70 -21.30
CA GLU A 8 -3.52 7.99 -22.67
C GLU A 8 -3.90 6.89 -23.68
N GLY A 9 -5.14 6.40 -23.59
CA GLY A 9 -5.70 5.38 -24.50
C GLY A 9 -5.22 3.94 -24.25
N ALA A 10 -4.37 3.69 -23.24
CA ALA A 10 -3.99 2.35 -22.82
C ALA A 10 -4.69 1.97 -21.51
N SER A 11 -5.12 0.71 -21.36
CA SER A 11 -5.71 0.23 -20.10
C SER A 11 -4.69 0.32 -18.96
N ILE A 12 -5.16 0.61 -17.75
CA ILE A 12 -4.32 0.68 -16.54
C ILE A 12 -3.66 -0.67 -16.24
N GLU A 13 -4.36 -1.78 -16.47
CA GLU A 13 -3.81 -3.15 -16.33
C GLU A 13 -2.58 -3.35 -17.24
N ALA A 14 -2.71 -3.04 -18.53
CA ALA A 14 -1.58 -3.11 -19.46
C ALA A 14 -0.43 -2.15 -19.10
N ARG A 15 -0.73 -0.99 -18.49
CA ARG A 15 0.30 -0.06 -18.00
C ARG A 15 1.06 -0.69 -16.84
N ILE A 16 0.37 -1.25 -15.84
CA ILE A 16 0.98 -1.95 -14.71
C ILE A 16 1.88 -3.10 -15.21
N ALA A 17 1.33 -4.00 -16.04
CA ALA A 17 2.07 -5.15 -16.58
C ALA A 17 3.36 -4.73 -17.32
N ARG A 18 3.30 -3.65 -18.10
CA ARG A 18 4.46 -3.15 -18.85
C ARG A 18 5.50 -2.49 -17.95
N SER A 19 5.07 -1.83 -16.88
CA SER A 19 5.96 -1.11 -15.97
C SER A 19 6.71 -2.02 -15.00
N ILE A 20 6.26 -3.27 -14.85
CA ILE A 20 6.87 -4.28 -13.99
C ILE A 20 7.40 -5.41 -14.88
N PRO A 21 8.66 -5.34 -15.36
CA PRO A 21 9.16 -6.26 -16.39
C PRO A 21 9.23 -7.73 -15.95
N GLU A 22 9.27 -7.97 -14.64
CA GLU A 22 9.35 -9.32 -14.07
C GLU A 22 7.97 -9.93 -13.77
N ALA A 23 6.88 -9.16 -13.96
CA ALA A 23 5.52 -9.65 -13.77
C ALA A 23 5.12 -10.63 -14.88
N ASP A 24 4.46 -11.73 -14.52
CA ASP A 24 3.77 -12.56 -15.49
C ASP A 24 2.53 -11.78 -16.00
N PRO A 25 2.33 -11.63 -17.33
CA PRO A 25 1.17 -10.92 -17.87
C PRO A 25 -0.18 -11.51 -17.46
N ASP A 26 -0.23 -12.79 -17.09
CA ASP A 26 -1.44 -13.49 -16.65
C ASP A 26 -1.65 -13.43 -15.12
N ASP A 27 -0.68 -12.89 -14.36
CA ASP A 27 -0.77 -12.81 -12.91
C ASP A 27 -1.84 -11.79 -12.47
N PRO A 28 -2.66 -12.12 -11.46
CA PRO A 28 -3.55 -11.16 -10.85
C PRO A 28 -2.74 -10.12 -10.05
N PHE A 29 -3.13 -8.84 -10.12
CA PHE A 29 -2.39 -7.77 -9.44
C PHE A 29 -2.80 -7.56 -7.97
N VAL A 30 -1.84 -7.27 -7.09
CA VAL A 30 -2.07 -6.85 -5.70
C VAL A 30 -1.39 -5.51 -5.45
N PHE A 31 -2.19 -4.49 -5.14
CA PHE A 31 -1.66 -3.15 -4.92
C PHE A 31 -1.31 -2.93 -3.44
N LEU A 32 -0.03 -2.67 -3.16
CA LEU A 32 0.49 -2.35 -1.84
C LEU A 32 0.67 -0.83 -1.69
N MET A 33 0.04 -0.27 -0.68
CA MET A 33 0.14 1.15 -0.32
C MET A 33 0.79 1.25 1.05
N GLY A 34 1.66 2.24 1.23
CA GLY A 34 2.36 2.43 2.49
C GLY A 34 3.18 3.71 2.50
N PRO A 35 3.89 3.99 3.60
CA PRO A 35 4.83 5.09 3.64
C PRO A 35 6.03 4.77 2.74
N TYR A 36 6.30 5.60 1.73
CA TYR A 36 7.53 5.47 0.92
C TYR A 36 8.74 6.09 1.61
N ARG A 37 8.51 6.95 2.60
CA ARG A 37 9.57 7.63 3.33
C ARG A 37 9.25 7.81 4.80
N LEU A 38 10.30 8.05 5.58
CA LEU A 38 10.21 8.44 6.98
C LEU A 38 9.59 9.83 7.15
N LEU A 39 8.94 10.05 8.29
CA LEU A 39 8.66 11.39 8.78
C LEU A 39 10.00 12.07 9.09
N ASP A 40 10.32 13.13 8.35
CA ASP A 40 11.53 13.92 8.54
C ASP A 40 11.22 15.16 9.39
N PRO A 41 11.71 15.25 10.65
CA PRO A 41 11.46 16.41 11.51
C PRO A 41 12.05 17.71 10.96
N SER A 42 13.06 17.66 10.09
CA SER A 42 13.68 18.86 9.51
C SER A 42 12.70 19.69 8.67
N TYR A 43 11.62 19.06 8.18
CA TYR A 43 10.54 19.78 7.50
C TYR A 43 9.82 20.78 8.41
N LEU A 44 9.70 20.48 9.71
CA LEU A 44 9.05 21.34 10.70
C LEU A 44 10.07 22.19 11.47
N TYR A 45 11.28 21.67 11.65
CA TYR A 45 12.36 22.27 12.42
C TYR A 45 13.63 22.34 11.57
N PRO A 46 13.68 23.20 10.53
CA PRO A 46 14.79 23.22 9.57
C PRO A 46 16.12 23.66 10.17
N ASP A 47 16.09 24.39 11.29
CA ASP A 47 17.26 24.90 11.99
C ASP A 47 17.78 23.94 13.07
N ASP A 48 17.04 22.88 13.40
CA ASP A 48 17.39 21.90 14.43
C ASP A 48 17.73 20.54 13.81
N SER A 49 18.85 19.95 14.23
CA SER A 49 19.20 18.59 13.84
C SER A 49 18.47 17.58 14.74
N HIS A 50 17.52 16.86 14.18
CA HIS A 50 16.86 15.74 14.85
C HIS A 50 17.19 14.43 14.13
N PRO A 51 17.51 13.35 14.85
CA PRO A 51 17.69 12.05 14.22
C PRO A 51 16.37 11.57 13.62
N LEU A 52 16.44 10.88 12.48
CA LEU A 52 15.28 10.21 11.92
C LEU A 52 14.76 9.14 12.90
N PRO A 53 13.44 9.00 13.05
CA PRO A 53 12.86 7.98 13.91
C PRO A 53 13.17 6.58 13.37
N TYR A 54 13.26 5.61 14.28
CA TYR A 54 13.32 4.20 13.89
C TYR A 54 11.99 3.78 13.26
N ASP A 55 12.08 3.02 12.16
CA ASP A 55 10.94 2.39 11.49
C ASP A 55 11.30 0.93 11.15
N PRO A 56 10.38 -0.04 11.33
CA PRO A 56 10.63 -1.45 11.00
C PRO A 56 10.86 -1.72 9.50
N LEU A 57 10.46 -0.80 8.62
CA LEU A 57 10.62 -0.89 7.16
C LEU A 57 11.78 -0.05 6.65
N ALA A 58 12.35 0.84 7.45
CA ALA A 58 13.59 1.53 7.09
C ALA A 58 14.78 0.56 7.24
N PRO A 59 15.73 0.55 6.29
CA PRO A 59 16.99 -0.20 6.44
C PRO A 59 17.72 0.18 7.73
N ARG A 60 18.30 -0.83 8.41
CA ARG A 60 18.90 -0.67 9.74
C ARG A 60 20.33 -0.13 9.76
N ASP A 61 21.01 -0.10 8.62
CA ASP A 61 22.41 0.33 8.54
C ASP A 61 22.50 1.86 8.49
N GLY A 62 23.32 2.43 9.38
CA GLY A 62 23.35 3.84 9.74
C GLY A 62 23.43 4.79 8.54
N GLY A 63 22.47 5.72 8.49
CA GLY A 63 22.33 6.68 7.39
C GLY A 63 21.24 6.33 6.37
N ALA A 64 20.21 5.58 6.78
CA ALA A 64 19.04 5.35 5.94
C ALA A 64 18.50 6.69 5.42
N ALA A 65 18.51 6.84 4.10
CA ALA A 65 17.92 8.00 3.44
C ALA A 65 16.40 8.03 3.75
N PRO A 66 15.77 9.22 3.78
CA PRO A 66 14.35 9.33 4.10
C PRO A 66 13.46 8.41 3.25
N ASP A 67 13.80 8.20 1.98
CA ASP A 67 13.12 7.39 0.96
C ASP A 67 13.46 5.89 0.95
N ALA A 68 14.24 5.41 1.93
CA ALA A 68 14.70 4.03 1.95
C ALA A 68 13.58 2.99 2.22
N ILE A 69 12.40 3.41 2.71
CA ILE A 69 11.26 2.51 2.93
C ILE A 69 10.68 2.00 1.60
N GLU A 70 10.68 2.84 0.56
CA GLU A 70 10.17 2.48 -0.77
C GLU A 70 10.86 1.24 -1.32
N ALA A 71 12.19 1.18 -1.24
CA ALA A 71 12.98 0.02 -1.66
C ALA A 71 12.63 -1.24 -0.84
N THR A 72 12.43 -1.10 0.48
CA THR A 72 11.99 -2.23 1.32
C THR A 72 10.61 -2.74 0.91
N LEU A 73 9.66 -1.85 0.57
CA LEU A 73 8.33 -2.24 0.12
C LEU A 73 8.38 -2.98 -1.22
N ARG A 74 9.25 -2.58 -2.15
CA ARG A 74 9.50 -3.33 -3.39
C ARG A 74 10.00 -4.74 -3.11
N THR A 75 11.02 -4.89 -2.26
CA THR A 75 11.52 -6.23 -1.87
C THR A 75 10.44 -7.10 -1.20
N ILE A 76 9.52 -6.49 -0.45
CA ILE A 76 8.37 -7.22 0.11
C ILE A 76 7.41 -7.64 -1.01
N CYS A 77 7.12 -6.77 -1.98
CA CYS A 77 6.30 -7.10 -3.14
C CYS A 77 6.91 -8.27 -3.92
N ASP A 78 8.20 -8.25 -4.22
CA ASP A 78 8.90 -9.33 -4.94
C ASP A 78 8.70 -10.68 -4.24
N ARG A 79 8.88 -10.70 -2.90
CA ARG A 79 8.69 -11.91 -2.10
C ARG A 79 7.24 -12.39 -2.07
N VAL A 80 6.27 -11.48 -1.99
CA VAL A 80 4.85 -11.84 -2.04
C VAL A 80 4.50 -12.40 -3.41
N SER A 81 5.00 -11.78 -4.48
CA SER A 81 4.78 -12.23 -5.85
C SER A 81 5.33 -13.64 -6.07
N GLU A 82 6.59 -13.88 -5.70
CA GLU A 82 7.25 -15.19 -5.82
C GLU A 82 6.51 -16.28 -5.03
N ALA A 83 6.02 -15.96 -3.83
CA ALA A 83 5.37 -16.94 -2.97
C ALA A 83 3.94 -17.29 -3.42
N THR A 84 3.22 -16.37 -4.06
CA THR A 84 1.76 -16.50 -4.25
C THR A 84 1.30 -16.56 -5.70
N GLY A 85 2.18 -16.29 -6.68
CA GLY A 85 1.80 -16.25 -8.11
C GLY A 85 0.86 -15.08 -8.41
N VAL A 86 1.08 -13.95 -7.75
CA VAL A 86 0.43 -12.68 -8.04
C VAL A 86 1.53 -11.69 -8.43
N THR A 87 1.16 -10.58 -9.07
CA THR A 87 2.07 -9.45 -9.21
C THR A 87 1.72 -8.40 -8.16
N ALA A 88 2.44 -8.40 -7.04
CA ALA A 88 2.38 -7.35 -6.03
C ALA A 88 3.23 -6.14 -6.44
N PHE A 89 2.75 -4.93 -6.20
CA PHE A 89 3.44 -3.70 -6.61
C PHE A 89 3.07 -2.48 -5.76
N ILE A 90 3.91 -1.45 -5.79
CA ILE A 90 3.66 -0.12 -5.22
C ILE A 90 3.43 0.92 -6.33
N ALA A 91 2.90 2.10 -5.97
CA ALA A 91 2.45 3.07 -6.97
C ALA A 91 3.59 3.58 -7.86
N THR A 92 4.80 3.71 -7.29
CA THR A 92 5.99 4.19 -7.99
C THR A 92 6.60 3.15 -8.93
N ASP A 93 6.10 1.91 -8.94
CA ASP A 93 6.49 0.91 -9.93
C ASP A 93 5.77 1.13 -11.27
N VAL A 94 4.70 1.93 -11.30
CA VAL A 94 3.87 2.13 -12.49
C VAL A 94 4.24 3.43 -13.18
N ASP A 95 4.53 3.33 -14.48
CA ASP A 95 4.96 4.46 -15.34
C ASP A 95 3.74 5.29 -15.80
N ILE A 96 3.18 6.01 -14.83
CA ILE A 96 2.20 7.08 -15.00
C ILE A 96 2.65 8.24 -14.11
N PRO A 97 3.08 9.38 -14.67
CA PRO A 97 3.49 10.50 -13.85
C PRO A 97 2.27 11.12 -13.17
N THR A 98 2.51 11.71 -12.00
CA THR A 98 1.54 12.61 -11.40
C THR A 98 1.41 13.87 -12.24
N ARG A 99 0.29 14.61 -12.12
CA ARG A 99 0.15 15.91 -12.78
C ARG A 99 1.30 16.87 -12.47
N ARG A 100 1.79 16.86 -11.23
CA ARG A 100 2.91 17.71 -10.80
C ARG A 100 4.23 17.29 -11.43
N GLU A 101 4.49 16.00 -11.56
CA GLU A 101 5.68 15.49 -12.28
C GLU A 101 5.62 15.87 -13.75
N ALA A 102 4.49 15.62 -14.43
CA ALA A 102 4.29 15.98 -15.82
C ALA A 102 4.53 17.48 -16.07
N GLU A 103 3.98 18.35 -15.23
CA GLU A 103 4.21 19.80 -15.30
C GLU A 103 5.67 20.18 -15.03
N ARG A 104 6.28 19.64 -13.96
CA ARG A 104 7.65 19.96 -13.54
C ARG A 104 8.68 19.52 -14.58
N GLU A 105 8.47 18.37 -15.20
CA GLU A 105 9.38 17.75 -16.16
C GLU A 105 9.02 18.08 -17.62
N ASN A 106 7.97 18.88 -17.81
CA ASN A 106 7.47 19.31 -19.13
C ASN A 106 7.22 18.11 -20.06
N LEU A 107 6.58 17.08 -19.52
CA LEU A 107 6.21 15.87 -20.25
C LEU A 107 5.06 16.17 -21.22
N ALA A 108 4.99 15.39 -22.31
CA ALA A 108 3.91 15.52 -23.29
C ALA A 108 2.56 15.02 -22.75
N GLU A 109 2.59 14.06 -21.82
CA GLU A 109 1.42 13.49 -21.18
C GLU A 109 0.96 14.35 -19.99
N SER A 110 -0.34 14.38 -19.70
CA SER A 110 -0.89 15.30 -18.68
C SER A 110 -0.63 14.88 -17.23
N GLY A 111 -0.11 13.66 -17.03
CA GLY A 111 -0.13 12.95 -15.76
C GLY A 111 -1.53 12.71 -15.18
N MET A 112 -1.57 12.06 -14.02
CA MET A 112 -2.80 11.76 -13.29
C MET A 112 -2.74 12.30 -11.85
N ALA A 113 -3.87 12.63 -11.25
CA ALA A 113 -3.86 13.01 -9.84
C ALA A 113 -3.52 11.79 -8.99
N VAL A 114 -2.70 11.94 -7.94
CA VAL A 114 -2.22 10.81 -7.10
C VAL A 114 -3.38 9.94 -6.62
N ILE A 115 -4.46 10.53 -6.13
CA ILE A 115 -5.61 9.75 -5.65
C ILE A 115 -6.34 9.01 -6.77
N ASP A 116 -6.39 9.58 -7.97
CA ASP A 116 -6.99 8.93 -9.14
C ASP A 116 -6.11 7.77 -9.60
N GLN A 117 -4.78 7.88 -9.51
CA GLN A 117 -3.83 6.79 -9.77
C GLN A 117 -4.06 5.64 -8.80
N SER A 118 -4.08 5.92 -7.49
CA SER A 118 -4.26 4.88 -6.48
C SER A 118 -5.61 4.16 -6.62
N VAL A 119 -6.68 4.88 -6.97
CA VAL A 119 -7.99 4.26 -7.27
C VAL A 119 -7.94 3.45 -8.56
N ALA A 120 -7.26 3.93 -9.61
CA ALA A 120 -7.10 3.20 -10.87
C ALA A 120 -6.31 1.90 -10.67
N PHE A 121 -5.20 1.95 -9.92
CA PHE A 121 -4.38 0.79 -9.57
C PHE A 121 -5.14 -0.20 -8.69
N ALA A 122 -5.85 0.29 -7.67
CA ALA A 122 -6.71 -0.55 -6.85
C ALA A 122 -7.83 -1.22 -7.68
N LYS A 123 -8.36 -0.54 -8.70
CA LYS A 123 -9.37 -1.08 -9.61
C LYS A 123 -8.83 -2.17 -10.54
N ALA A 124 -7.63 -1.98 -11.07
CA ALA A 124 -6.92 -2.99 -11.86
C ALA A 124 -6.43 -4.18 -11.02
N SER A 125 -6.37 -4.02 -9.70
CA SER A 125 -5.91 -5.06 -8.77
C SER A 125 -7.03 -5.90 -8.22
N VAL A 126 -6.74 -7.16 -7.91
CA VAL A 126 -7.64 -8.10 -7.22
C VAL A 126 -7.55 -8.03 -5.69
N GLY A 127 -6.44 -7.51 -5.17
CA GLY A 127 -6.25 -7.21 -3.74
C GLY A 127 -5.68 -5.81 -3.51
N SER A 128 -5.90 -5.26 -2.33
CA SER A 128 -5.31 -3.99 -1.91
C SER A 128 -4.89 -4.02 -0.44
N ALA A 129 -3.65 -3.64 -0.15
CA ALA A 129 -3.09 -3.69 1.19
C ALA A 129 -2.58 -2.30 1.60
N PHE A 130 -2.89 -1.86 2.82
CA PHE A 130 -2.45 -0.58 3.36
C PHE A 130 -1.51 -0.82 4.54
N VAL A 131 -0.30 -0.29 4.48
CA VAL A 131 0.72 -0.44 5.51
C VAL A 131 0.88 0.86 6.27
N PHE A 132 0.80 0.77 7.60
CA PHE A 132 1.00 1.89 8.50
C PHE A 132 2.08 1.58 9.52
N THR A 133 3.11 2.42 9.55
CA THR A 133 4.12 2.44 10.60
C THR A 133 4.02 3.73 11.38
N LYS A 134 4.52 3.71 12.61
CA LYS A 134 4.51 4.89 13.49
C LYS A 134 5.41 6.01 12.96
N ALA A 135 6.53 5.65 12.35
CA ALA A 135 7.59 6.57 11.93
C ALA A 135 7.54 6.92 10.44
N GLY A 136 6.78 6.20 9.62
CA GLY A 136 6.58 6.49 8.21
C GLY A 136 5.67 7.70 7.98
N LEU A 137 5.92 8.43 6.90
CA LEU A 137 5.02 9.49 6.44
C LEU A 137 3.78 8.86 5.76
N THR A 138 2.73 8.64 6.56
CA THR A 138 1.55 7.87 6.16
C THR A 138 0.40 8.70 5.60
N THR A 139 0.57 10.02 5.40
CA THR A 139 -0.52 10.91 4.93
C THR A 139 -1.13 10.46 3.60
N GLY A 140 -0.30 9.93 2.68
CA GLY A 140 -0.77 9.36 1.41
C GLY A 140 -1.61 8.10 1.63
N ALA A 141 -1.02 7.08 2.27
CA ALA A 141 -1.69 5.83 2.60
C ALA A 141 -3.00 6.02 3.40
N GLY A 142 -3.04 7.01 4.31
CA GLY A 142 -4.24 7.35 5.07
C GLY A 142 -5.36 7.94 4.21
N ALA A 143 -5.03 8.81 3.25
CA ALA A 143 -6.00 9.33 2.29
C ALA A 143 -6.54 8.21 1.38
N GLU A 144 -5.66 7.30 0.94
CA GLU A 144 -6.01 6.15 0.11
C GLU A 144 -6.91 5.15 0.85
N ALA A 145 -6.62 4.87 2.12
CA ALA A 145 -7.43 4.01 2.99
C ALA A 145 -8.85 4.53 3.20
N GLY A 146 -9.11 5.83 2.98
CA GLY A 146 -10.46 6.38 2.91
C GLY A 146 -11.06 6.38 1.50
N ALA A 147 -10.30 6.85 0.51
CA ALA A 147 -10.80 7.09 -0.85
C ALA A 147 -11.10 5.79 -1.61
N ILE A 148 -10.26 4.77 -1.47
CA ILE A 148 -10.38 3.52 -2.22
C ILE A 148 -11.61 2.71 -1.75
N PRO A 149 -11.79 2.42 -0.44
CA PRO A 149 -13.02 1.78 0.04
C PRO A 149 -14.31 2.51 -0.35
N GLU A 150 -14.30 3.84 -0.33
CA GLU A 150 -15.45 4.65 -0.73
C GLU A 150 -15.73 4.53 -2.25
N TYR A 151 -14.70 4.51 -3.10
CA TYR A 151 -14.85 4.29 -4.54
C TYR A 151 -15.54 2.95 -4.86
N PHE A 152 -15.17 1.90 -4.13
CA PHE A 152 -15.79 0.58 -4.22
C PHE A 152 -17.11 0.46 -3.47
N ARG A 153 -17.55 1.53 -2.78
CA ARG A 153 -18.80 1.59 -2.02
C ARG A 153 -18.89 0.48 -0.98
N LEU A 154 -17.80 0.21 -0.26
CA LEU A 154 -17.76 -0.93 0.66
C LEU A 154 -18.81 -0.83 1.78
N ARG A 155 -19.24 0.38 2.14
CA ARG A 155 -20.35 0.64 3.09
C ARG A 155 -21.74 0.28 2.57
N ALA A 156 -21.91 0.09 1.26
CA ALA A 156 -23.21 -0.04 0.62
C ALA A 156 -23.82 -1.44 0.76
N GLY A 157 -23.38 -2.25 1.72
CA GLY A 157 -23.88 -3.60 1.99
C GLY A 157 -23.92 -4.46 0.72
N LYS A 158 -25.11 -4.79 0.24
CA LYS A 158 -25.31 -5.61 -0.98
C LYS A 158 -24.93 -4.89 -2.28
N ASN A 159 -24.84 -3.56 -2.28
CA ASN A 159 -24.51 -2.75 -3.47
C ASN A 159 -23.01 -2.40 -3.57
N ARG A 160 -22.17 -3.02 -2.72
CA ARG A 160 -20.72 -2.88 -2.81
C ARG A 160 -20.21 -3.41 -4.15
N ARG A 161 -19.19 -2.75 -4.69
CA ARG A 161 -18.57 -3.12 -5.97
C ARG A 161 -17.46 -4.16 -5.82
N ARG A 162 -17.08 -4.47 -4.58
CA ARG A 162 -16.01 -5.41 -4.25
C ARG A 162 -16.21 -6.00 -2.86
N ASP A 163 -15.61 -7.16 -2.62
CA ASP A 163 -15.61 -7.80 -1.31
C ASP A 163 -14.60 -7.10 -0.38
N PRO A 164 -15.01 -6.60 0.81
CA PRO A 164 -14.10 -5.96 1.76
C PRO A 164 -12.93 -6.85 2.19
N ARG A 165 -13.10 -8.18 2.11
CA ARG A 165 -12.05 -9.14 2.46
C ARG A 165 -10.85 -9.11 1.52
N THR A 166 -10.96 -8.51 0.33
CA THR A 166 -9.82 -8.27 -0.58
C THR A 166 -9.03 -7.01 -0.21
N PHE A 167 -9.33 -6.40 0.93
CA PHE A 167 -8.63 -5.25 1.48
C PHE A 167 -8.10 -5.59 2.88
N CYS A 168 -6.88 -5.16 3.18
CA CYS A 168 -6.32 -5.36 4.52
C CYS A 168 -5.45 -4.19 4.95
N ILE A 169 -5.63 -3.76 6.18
CA ILE A 169 -4.73 -2.84 6.88
C ILE A 169 -3.70 -3.66 7.66
N PHE A 170 -2.44 -3.30 7.49
CA PHE A 170 -1.30 -3.81 8.22
C PHE A 170 -0.72 -2.67 9.05
N ALA A 171 -0.78 -2.79 10.37
CA ALA A 171 -0.26 -1.76 11.27
C ALA A 171 0.91 -2.28 12.10
N GLU A 172 1.92 -1.43 12.29
CA GLU A 172 3.05 -1.72 13.16
C GLU A 172 2.58 -1.97 14.60
N ALA A 173 3.13 -3.02 15.20
CA ALA A 173 2.96 -3.36 16.60
C ALA A 173 4.25 -3.88 17.22
N SER A 174 4.30 -3.89 18.55
CA SER A 174 5.27 -4.70 19.29
C SER A 174 4.62 -6.01 19.72
N GLN A 175 5.38 -7.11 19.68
CA GLN A 175 4.89 -8.40 20.15
C GLN A 175 5.42 -8.69 21.56
N ARG A 176 4.52 -9.06 22.48
CA ARG A 176 4.87 -9.59 23.80
C ARG A 176 4.46 -11.05 23.89
N LYS A 177 5.36 -11.88 24.43
CA LYS A 177 5.01 -13.26 24.79
C LYS A 177 4.15 -13.23 26.04
N SER A 178 2.96 -13.82 25.93
CA SER A 178 2.08 -14.15 27.04
C SER A 178 2.13 -15.66 27.28
N GLY A 179 1.76 -16.11 28.48
CA GLY A 179 1.69 -17.54 28.82
C GLY A 179 0.75 -18.36 27.94
N THR A 180 -0.11 -17.71 27.15
CA THR A 180 -1.08 -18.34 26.23
C THR A 180 -0.82 -18.05 24.74
N GLY A 181 0.26 -17.36 24.38
CA GLY A 181 0.59 -17.02 22.99
C GLY A 181 1.26 -15.65 22.84
N SER A 182 1.29 -15.13 21.61
CA SER A 182 1.79 -13.79 21.33
C SER A 182 0.67 -12.76 21.39
N VAL A 183 0.88 -11.65 22.09
CA VAL A 183 -0.02 -10.49 22.12
C VAL A 183 0.64 -9.36 21.34
N TYR A 184 -0.10 -8.75 20.42
CA TYR A 184 0.35 -7.57 19.68
C TYR A 184 -0.14 -6.31 20.38
N GLU A 185 0.78 -5.41 20.65
CA GLU A 185 0.51 -4.08 21.19
C GLU A 185 0.75 -3.04 20.08
N PRO A 186 -0.28 -2.31 19.62
CA PRO A 186 -0.15 -1.35 18.52
C PRO A 186 0.93 -0.29 18.80
N ARG A 187 1.75 -0.01 17.77
CA ARG A 187 2.75 1.07 17.76
C ARG A 187 2.26 2.25 16.95
N PHE A 188 1.56 1.97 15.86
CA PHE A 188 0.77 2.93 15.11
C PHE A 188 -0.65 2.99 15.70
N SER A 189 -1.23 4.20 15.73
CA SER A 189 -2.65 4.42 16.02
C SER A 189 -3.10 5.69 15.32
N SER A 190 -4.30 5.63 14.76
CA SER A 190 -5.01 6.77 14.18
C SER A 190 -6.49 6.47 14.28
N ALA A 191 -7.26 7.33 14.93
CA ALA A 191 -8.69 7.09 15.17
C ALA A 191 -9.45 6.68 13.90
N SER A 192 -9.16 7.33 12.76
CA SER A 192 -9.83 6.99 11.50
C SER A 192 -9.39 5.67 10.90
N ILE A 193 -8.14 5.24 11.10
CA ILE A 193 -7.61 3.98 10.57
C ILE A 193 -8.01 2.80 11.48
N ASP A 194 -8.00 3.03 12.78
CA ASP A 194 -8.35 2.03 13.80
C ASP A 194 -9.85 1.64 13.73
N GLU A 195 -10.69 2.45 13.09
CA GLU A 195 -12.14 2.20 12.88
C GLU A 195 -12.47 1.71 11.45
N MET A 196 -11.48 1.35 10.63
CA MET A 196 -11.73 0.95 9.23
C MET A 196 -12.44 -0.40 9.09
N ASP A 197 -12.31 -1.28 10.09
CA ASP A 197 -13.08 -2.53 10.17
C ASP A 197 -14.56 -2.23 10.44
N ASP A 198 -14.87 -1.35 11.38
CA ASP A 198 -16.25 -0.91 11.65
C ASP A 198 -16.84 -0.10 10.48
N ALA A 199 -16.03 0.75 9.84
CA ALA A 199 -16.50 1.65 8.79
C ALA A 199 -16.73 0.94 7.45
N TYR A 200 -15.91 -0.04 7.08
CA TYR A 200 -15.90 -0.65 5.75
C TYR A 200 -15.76 -2.18 5.73
N ASP A 201 -15.79 -2.85 6.89
CA ASP A 201 -15.51 -4.28 7.04
C ASP A 201 -14.09 -4.69 6.58
N LEU A 202 -13.11 -3.76 6.64
CA LEU A 202 -11.73 -4.07 6.25
C LEU A 202 -11.09 -5.03 7.25
N ARG A 203 -10.19 -5.90 6.77
CA ARG A 203 -9.36 -6.70 7.66
C ARG A 203 -8.27 -5.83 8.28
N PHE A 204 -7.93 -6.13 9.53
CA PHE A 204 -6.84 -5.49 10.24
C PHE A 204 -5.86 -6.54 10.75
N ARG A 205 -4.57 -6.33 10.50
CA ARG A 205 -3.47 -7.22 10.92
C ARG A 205 -2.33 -6.40 11.48
N TYR A 206 -1.59 -6.99 12.42
CA TYR A 206 -0.40 -6.38 12.99
C TYR A 206 0.87 -7.07 12.48
N PHE A 207 1.97 -6.31 12.42
CA PHE A 207 3.31 -6.81 12.13
C PHE A 207 4.35 -6.11 13.01
N VAL A 208 5.45 -6.80 13.30
CA VAL A 208 6.56 -6.25 14.12
C VAL A 208 7.74 -5.80 13.28
N ASP A 209 8.00 -6.47 12.16
CA ASP A 209 9.12 -6.19 11.27
C ASP A 209 8.78 -6.50 9.80
N ARG A 210 9.70 -6.17 8.90
CA ARG A 210 9.59 -6.43 7.46
C ARG A 210 9.33 -7.90 7.11
N GLY A 211 9.91 -8.83 7.86
CA GLY A 211 9.79 -10.26 7.61
C GLY A 211 8.39 -10.73 7.93
N GLU A 212 7.88 -10.32 9.08
CA GLU A 212 6.49 -10.60 9.46
C GLU A 212 5.50 -9.90 8.53
N LEU A 213 5.73 -8.65 8.12
CA LEU A 213 4.84 -7.99 7.16
C LEU A 213 4.69 -8.79 5.86
N ALA A 214 5.80 -9.30 5.30
CA ALA A 214 5.76 -10.14 4.11
C ALA A 214 4.94 -11.42 4.32
N GLU A 215 5.17 -12.15 5.42
CA GLU A 215 4.39 -13.36 5.75
C GLU A 215 2.90 -13.05 5.90
N ARG A 216 2.56 -11.93 6.56
CA ARG A 216 1.17 -11.53 6.77
C ARG A 216 0.50 -11.11 5.46
N LEU A 217 1.25 -10.56 4.51
CA LEU A 217 0.78 -10.24 3.15
C LEU A 217 0.55 -11.51 2.34
N ILE A 218 1.49 -12.46 2.36
CA ILE A 218 1.35 -13.79 1.73
C ILE A 218 0.08 -14.47 2.24
N ASP A 219 -0.06 -14.60 3.57
CA ASP A 219 -1.24 -15.17 4.22
C ASP A 219 -2.54 -14.47 3.80
N PHE A 220 -2.50 -13.16 3.57
CA PHE A 220 -3.67 -12.40 3.15
C PHE A 220 -4.04 -12.70 1.69
N VAL A 221 -3.05 -12.74 0.82
CA VAL A 221 -3.22 -13.02 -0.60
C VAL A 221 -3.77 -14.44 -0.81
N GLU A 222 -3.14 -15.44 -0.20
CA GLU A 222 -3.54 -16.84 -0.33
C GLU A 222 -4.91 -17.14 0.28
N ALA A 223 -5.22 -16.55 1.44
CA ALA A 223 -6.46 -16.86 2.15
C ALA A 223 -7.67 -16.09 1.60
N TYR A 224 -7.47 -14.90 1.00
CA TYR A 224 -8.58 -14.00 0.68
C TYR A 224 -8.54 -13.41 -0.72
N VAL A 225 -7.38 -13.10 -1.26
CA VAL A 225 -7.32 -12.49 -2.59
C VAL A 225 -7.55 -13.57 -3.65
N ILE A 226 -6.65 -14.54 -3.76
CA ILE A 226 -6.71 -15.60 -4.79
C ILE A 226 -8.05 -16.38 -4.76
N PRO A 227 -8.56 -16.83 -3.59
CA PRO A 227 -9.79 -17.63 -3.57
C PRO A 227 -11.06 -16.86 -3.95
N LEU A 228 -11.01 -15.52 -3.94
CA LEU A 228 -12.15 -14.66 -4.27
C LEU A 228 -12.08 -14.12 -5.71
N VAL A 229 -10.96 -14.28 -6.41
CA VAL A 229 -10.82 -13.91 -7.84
C VAL A 229 -11.57 -14.88 -8.76
N GLY A 230 -11.71 -16.14 -8.37
CA GLY A 230 -12.38 -17.18 -9.15
C GLY A 230 -13.87 -17.42 -8.83
N ARG A 231 -14.57 -16.50 -8.17
CA ARG A 231 -15.98 -16.65 -7.76
C ARG A 231 -16.90 -15.61 -8.40
#